data_AF-A0A9D9BYC1-F1
#
_entry.id   AF-A0A9D9BYC1-F1
#
_cell.length_a   1.000
_cell.length_b   1.000
_cell.length_c   1.000
_cell.angle_alpha   90.00
_cell.angle_beta   90.00
_cell.angle_gamma   90.00
#
_symmetry.space_group_name_H-M   'P 1'
#
loop_
_entity.id
_entity.type
_entity.pdbx_description
1 polymer ?
#
loop_
_entity_poly.entity_id
_entity_poly.type
_entity_poly.pdbx_seq_one_letter_code
_entity_poly.pdbx_strand_id
1 'polypeptide(L)'
;MKNIAKLIGKFNVATLAIITFLYIGCLVLILIAINPKYSYYVEPNYSHHTEYSELNNSFQVVYKRTFNGEKVLESYSIRTSINSRTSETDKTDQQFTIVKYHSELKQVNNSEYYLSEVSSGTTSWARTSSVGEGHEPKAYFGKINYIDSNGERQIKTFKEEIFDKPKNLKDYTNGNFFTFDDVQFRFFTVASKDGDDYLVTMRISTTTVKHFHIDMQSWLITDDELLPFVGVYGHNNGTWSVASERVISNLGASGIACKLICYFDDQEYEIHYKANFSDMEELLANVEEIEAPTCNVFTAKAINKVIAISAVALTIVCISVVVVLGAIRAKRAKKEQNDI
;
A
#
# COMPACT_ATOMS: atom_id res chain seq x y z
N MET A 1 -50.65 23.79 35.53
CA MET A 1 -50.50 22.90 36.69
C MET A 1 -51.80 22.24 37.18
N LYS A 2 -52.91 22.96 37.40
CA LYS A 2 -54.19 22.36 37.88
C LYS A 2 -54.76 21.22 37.02
N ASN A 3 -54.54 21.24 35.70
CA ASN A 3 -55.03 20.19 34.79
C ASN A 3 -54.16 18.90 34.79
N ILE A 4 -52.88 18.99 35.14
CA ILE A 4 -51.97 17.83 35.22
C ILE A 4 -52.24 17.04 36.50
N ALA A 5 -52.43 17.75 37.63
CA ALA A 5 -52.77 17.12 38.91
C ALA A 5 -54.10 16.36 38.88
N LYS A 6 -55.11 16.87 38.15
CA LYS A 6 -56.40 16.20 37.93
C LYS A 6 -56.30 14.94 37.06
N LEU A 7 -55.34 14.90 36.14
CA LEU A 7 -55.07 13.74 35.29
C LEU A 7 -54.34 12.65 36.10
N ILE A 8 -53.37 13.04 36.93
CA ILE A 8 -52.60 12.15 37.81
C ILE A 8 -53.49 11.47 38.86
N GLY A 9 -54.44 12.22 39.45
CA GLY A 9 -55.37 11.68 40.45
C GLY A 9 -56.40 10.66 39.93
N LYS A 10 -56.48 10.42 38.61
CA LYS A 10 -57.34 9.39 38.01
C LYS A 10 -56.64 8.04 37.84
N PHE A 11 -55.33 7.99 37.99
CA PHE A 11 -54.56 6.75 37.87
C PHE A 11 -54.50 6.05 39.21
N ASN A 12 -54.86 4.77 39.26
CA ASN A 12 -54.61 3.94 40.43
C ASN A 12 -53.08 3.84 40.64
N VAL A 13 -52.64 3.66 41.90
CA VAL A 13 -51.24 3.55 42.30
C VAL A 13 -50.47 2.54 41.43
N ALA A 14 -51.14 1.44 41.03
CA ALA A 14 -50.59 0.45 40.12
C ALA A 14 -50.25 1.02 38.73
N THR A 15 -51.09 1.89 38.17
CA THR A 15 -50.84 2.50 36.86
C THR A 15 -49.73 3.54 36.92
N LEU A 16 -49.66 4.32 38.01
CA LEU A 16 -48.54 5.22 38.28
C LEU A 16 -47.22 4.45 38.41
N ALA A 17 -47.21 3.34 39.13
CA ALA A 17 -46.03 2.47 39.25
C ALA A 17 -45.57 1.93 37.89
N ILE A 18 -46.49 1.45 37.03
CA ILE A 18 -46.16 0.96 35.68
C ILE A 18 -45.55 2.06 34.82
N ILE A 19 -46.14 3.27 34.82
CA ILE A 19 -45.60 4.41 34.06
C ILE A 19 -44.19 4.76 34.57
N THR A 20 -43.99 4.79 35.89
CA THR A 20 -42.66 5.05 36.47
C THR A 20 -41.65 3.96 36.08
N PHE A 21 -42.01 2.68 36.09
CA PHE A 21 -41.14 1.60 35.64
C PHE A 21 -40.80 1.71 34.15
N LEU A 22 -41.76 2.08 33.31
CA LEU A 22 -41.54 2.37 31.89
C LEU A 22 -40.54 3.52 31.70
N TYR A 23 -40.72 4.62 32.43
CA TYR A 23 -39.79 5.75 32.39
C TYR A 23 -38.39 5.37 32.85
N ILE A 24 -38.26 4.62 33.95
CA ILE A 24 -36.96 4.12 34.42
C ILE A 24 -36.34 3.20 33.38
N GLY A 25 -37.11 2.29 32.78
CA GLY A 25 -36.65 1.40 31.70
C GLY A 25 -36.14 2.17 30.48
N CYS A 26 -36.89 3.17 30.01
CA CYS A 26 -36.45 4.06 28.93
C CYS A 26 -35.19 4.83 29.31
N LEU A 27 -35.08 5.32 30.55
CA LEU A 27 -33.93 6.08 31.02
C LEU A 27 -32.68 5.18 31.13
N VAL A 28 -32.83 3.92 31.53
CA VAL A 28 -31.77 2.91 31.50
C VAL A 28 -31.34 2.60 30.06
N LEU A 29 -32.29 2.45 29.12
CA LEU A 29 -31.96 2.24 27.71
C LEU A 29 -31.21 3.44 27.10
N ILE A 30 -31.63 4.66 27.43
CA ILE A 30 -30.93 5.89 27.03
C ILE A 30 -29.52 5.94 27.64
N LEU A 31 -29.37 5.60 28.93
CA LEU A 31 -28.05 5.53 29.58
C LEU A 31 -27.14 4.49 28.93
N ILE A 32 -27.66 3.32 28.55
CA ILE A 32 -26.90 2.29 27.82
C ILE A 32 -26.50 2.79 26.43
N ALA A 33 -27.38 3.53 25.74
CA ALA A 33 -27.11 4.07 24.41
C ALA A 33 -26.11 5.25 24.43
N ILE A 34 -26.14 6.10 25.46
CA ILE A 34 -25.25 7.27 25.60
C ILE A 34 -23.90 6.89 26.23
N ASN A 35 -23.87 5.90 27.12
CA ASN A 35 -22.64 5.32 27.67
C ASN A 35 -22.49 3.87 27.21
N PRO A 36 -22.24 3.62 25.91
CA PRO A 36 -21.97 2.26 25.47
C PRO A 36 -20.73 1.76 26.22
N LYS A 37 -20.89 0.67 26.99
CA LYS A 37 -19.76 -0.01 27.66
C LYS A 37 -18.69 -0.49 26.69
N TYR A 38 -19.02 -0.51 25.40
CA TYR A 38 -18.16 -0.94 24.30
C TYR A 38 -17.97 0.24 23.36
N SER A 39 -16.75 0.79 23.29
CA SER A 39 -16.35 1.60 22.14
C SER A 39 -16.39 0.67 20.93
N TYR A 40 -17.29 0.91 19.98
CA TYR A 40 -17.31 0.17 18.74
C TYR A 40 -16.65 1.03 17.66
N TYR A 41 -15.55 0.54 17.09
CA TYR A 41 -15.00 1.12 15.87
C TYR A 41 -15.94 0.80 14.71
N VAL A 42 -16.40 1.85 14.02
CA VAL A 42 -17.18 1.70 12.78
C VAL A 42 -16.19 1.61 11.64
N GLU A 43 -16.02 0.40 11.12
CA GLU A 43 -15.10 0.15 10.02
C GLU A 43 -15.58 0.85 8.75
N PRO A 44 -14.72 1.68 8.10
CA PRO A 44 -15.03 2.26 6.81
C PRO A 44 -15.26 1.18 5.76
N ASN A 45 -16.28 1.35 4.92
CA ASN A 45 -16.55 0.45 3.80
C ASN A 45 -15.60 0.75 2.62
N TYR A 46 -14.31 0.54 2.82
CA TYR A 46 -13.27 0.66 1.79
C TYR A 46 -12.94 -0.71 1.21
N SER A 47 -12.71 -0.77 -0.09
CA SER A 47 -12.33 -2.00 -0.78
C SER A 47 -10.83 -2.22 -0.74
N HIS A 48 -10.43 -3.49 -0.71
CA HIS A 48 -9.09 -3.91 -1.09
C HIS A 48 -8.97 -3.76 -2.61
N HIS A 49 -8.04 -2.92 -3.06
CA HIS A 49 -7.89 -2.60 -4.47
C HIS A 49 -6.63 -3.29 -5.02
N THR A 50 -6.83 -4.38 -5.77
CA THR A 50 -5.82 -5.10 -6.54
C THR A 50 -5.58 -4.49 -7.92
N GLU A 51 -6.56 -3.71 -8.38
CA GLU A 51 -6.57 -3.13 -9.71
C GLU A 51 -5.61 -1.96 -9.87
N TYR A 52 -5.06 -1.90 -11.07
CA TYR A 52 -4.17 -0.86 -11.53
C TYR A 52 -4.79 0.54 -11.46
N SER A 53 -4.02 1.56 -11.03
CA SER A 53 -4.53 2.93 -10.93
C SER A 53 -3.47 4.03 -11.15
N GLU A 54 -3.91 5.27 -11.36
CA GLU A 54 -3.01 6.42 -11.53
C GLU A 54 -2.21 6.83 -10.27
N LEU A 55 -2.74 6.50 -9.09
CA LEU A 55 -2.08 6.70 -7.80
C LEU A 55 -1.81 5.37 -7.10
N ASN A 56 -0.54 5.05 -6.94
CA ASN A 56 -0.11 3.85 -6.22
C ASN A 56 0.17 4.22 -4.78
N ASN A 57 -0.54 3.55 -3.87
CA ASN A 57 -0.20 3.51 -2.46
C ASN A 57 0.60 2.24 -2.22
N SER A 58 1.69 2.37 -1.47
CA SER A 58 2.31 1.24 -0.81
C SER A 58 2.47 1.57 0.66
N PHE A 59 2.36 0.56 1.51
CA PHE A 59 2.77 0.72 2.88
C PHE A 59 3.49 -0.51 3.41
N GLN A 60 4.28 -0.24 4.42
CA GLN A 60 5.14 -1.20 5.07
C GLN A 60 4.94 -1.06 6.58
N VAL A 61 4.76 -2.18 7.26
CA VAL A 61 4.71 -2.27 8.72
C VAL A 61 5.91 -3.08 9.18
N VAL A 62 6.68 -2.55 10.13
CA VAL A 62 7.85 -3.20 10.67
C VAL A 62 7.77 -3.21 12.18
N TYR A 63 7.67 -4.40 12.78
CA TYR A 63 7.73 -4.59 14.22
C TYR A 63 9.18 -4.54 14.70
N LYS A 64 9.39 -3.78 15.77
CA LYS A 64 10.68 -3.61 16.44
C LYS A 64 10.54 -4.07 17.88
N ARG A 65 11.38 -5.04 18.23
CA ARG A 65 11.44 -5.60 19.58
C ARG A 65 12.81 -5.34 20.17
N THR A 66 12.86 -4.70 21.33
CA THR A 66 14.11 -4.40 22.04
C THR A 66 14.06 -4.98 23.44
N PHE A 67 15.19 -5.48 23.94
CA PHE A 67 15.29 -5.98 25.31
C PHE A 67 15.92 -4.90 26.20
N ASN A 68 15.26 -4.56 27.30
CA ASN A 68 15.78 -3.56 28.25
C ASN A 68 16.46 -4.18 29.49
N GLY A 69 16.62 -5.51 29.54
CA GLY A 69 17.14 -6.24 30.69
C GLY A 69 16.08 -6.95 31.53
N GLU A 70 14.82 -6.50 31.46
CA GLU A 70 13.70 -7.06 32.25
C GLU A 70 12.61 -7.64 31.36
N LYS A 71 12.25 -6.91 30.30
CA LYS A 71 11.21 -7.31 29.35
C LYS A 71 11.57 -6.95 27.92
N VAL A 72 10.88 -7.60 26.99
CA VAL A 72 10.86 -7.17 25.60
C VAL A 72 9.89 -5.99 25.49
N LEU A 73 10.37 -4.88 24.94
CA LEU A 73 9.57 -3.73 24.55
C LEU A 73 9.18 -3.89 23.08
N GLU A 74 7.92 -3.66 22.77
CA GLU A 74 7.37 -3.79 21.42
C GLU A 74 6.94 -2.43 20.87
N SER A 75 7.34 -2.15 19.65
CA SER A 75 6.87 -1.01 18.88
C SER A 75 6.79 -1.41 17.42
N TYR A 76 6.12 -0.61 16.61
CA TYR A 76 6.19 -0.80 15.16
C TYR A 76 6.26 0.53 14.44
N SER A 77 6.85 0.53 13.26
CA SER A 77 6.83 1.66 12.36
C SER A 77 6.01 1.34 11.13
N ILE A 78 5.16 2.27 10.73
CA ILE A 78 4.44 2.22 9.46
C ILE A 78 5.03 3.26 8.54
N ARG A 79 5.51 2.80 7.39
CA ARG A 79 5.92 3.67 6.29
C ARG A 79 4.88 3.58 5.19
N THR A 80 4.27 4.71 4.86
CA THR A 80 3.38 4.82 3.70
C THR A 80 4.05 5.64 2.62
N SER A 81 3.89 5.24 1.37
CA SER A 81 4.30 6.02 0.20
C SER A 81 3.14 6.14 -0.79
N ILE A 82 3.01 7.33 -1.37
CA ILE A 82 2.14 7.57 -2.51
C ILE A 82 3.00 8.03 -3.67
N ASN A 83 2.89 7.30 -4.77
CA ASN A 83 3.57 7.61 -6.01
C ASN A 83 2.55 7.76 -7.12
N SER A 84 2.79 8.75 -7.97
CA SER A 84 2.06 8.89 -9.22
C SER A 84 2.65 8.01 -10.30
N ARG A 85 1.81 7.57 -11.22
CA ARG A 85 2.27 6.80 -12.37
C ARG A 85 2.95 7.66 -13.43
N THR A 86 3.84 7.02 -14.20
CA THR A 86 3.90 7.12 -15.67
C THR A 86 3.57 5.77 -16.33
N SER A 87 2.53 5.72 -17.17
CA SER A 87 2.27 4.55 -18.01
C SER A 87 3.20 4.60 -19.20
N GLU A 88 3.81 3.45 -19.51
CA GLU A 88 4.29 3.10 -20.85
C GLU A 88 5.06 4.20 -21.61
N THR A 89 6.38 4.05 -21.58
CA THR A 89 7.32 4.45 -22.64
C THR A 89 7.70 5.90 -22.89
N ASP A 90 7.00 6.97 -22.51
CA ASP A 90 7.51 8.32 -22.88
C ASP A 90 6.95 9.56 -22.15
N LYS A 91 6.44 9.43 -20.92
CA LYS A 91 5.97 10.60 -20.15
C LYS A 91 6.77 10.80 -18.87
N THR A 92 7.17 12.04 -18.60
CA THR A 92 7.71 12.51 -17.33
C THR A 92 6.74 12.23 -16.19
N ASP A 93 7.24 11.91 -14.98
CA ASP A 93 6.46 11.67 -13.76
C ASP A 93 5.27 12.64 -13.64
N GLN A 94 4.05 12.13 -13.84
CA GLN A 94 2.87 12.99 -13.81
C GLN A 94 2.56 13.32 -12.36
N GLN A 95 2.88 14.53 -11.93
CA GLN A 95 2.59 14.96 -10.56
C GLN A 95 1.09 15.23 -10.41
N PHE A 96 0.45 14.52 -9.49
CA PHE A 96 -0.91 14.82 -9.07
C PHE A 96 -0.89 15.73 -7.84
N THR A 97 -1.82 16.68 -7.81
CA THR A 97 -2.00 17.53 -6.62
C THR A 97 -2.82 16.75 -5.60
N ILE A 98 -2.23 16.48 -4.44
CA ILE A 98 -2.90 15.85 -3.32
C ILE A 98 -3.55 16.94 -2.50
N VAL A 99 -4.88 16.95 -2.47
CA VAL A 99 -5.67 17.92 -1.71
C VAL A 99 -5.66 17.53 -0.23
N LYS A 100 -5.93 16.25 0.04
CA LYS A 100 -5.94 15.72 1.40
C LYS A 100 -5.61 14.23 1.38
N TYR A 101 -4.72 13.83 2.27
CA TYR A 101 -4.46 12.45 2.60
C TYR A 101 -4.83 12.16 4.04
N HIS A 102 -5.44 11.00 4.29
CA HIS A 102 -5.78 10.54 5.62
C HIS A 102 -5.52 9.03 5.73
N SER A 103 -4.95 8.60 6.85
CA SER A 103 -4.73 7.18 7.14
C SER A 103 -4.89 6.85 8.61
N GLU A 104 -5.47 5.68 8.86
CA GLU A 104 -5.79 5.14 10.19
C GLU A 104 -5.52 3.63 10.23
N LEU A 105 -5.41 3.10 11.44
CA LEU A 105 -5.35 1.66 11.72
C LEU A 105 -6.56 1.26 12.55
N LYS A 106 -7.15 0.12 12.18
CA LYS A 106 -7.94 -0.66 13.11
C LYS A 106 -7.00 -1.55 13.92
N GLN A 107 -7.13 -1.51 15.23
CA GLN A 107 -6.38 -2.36 16.16
C GLN A 107 -7.15 -3.66 16.46
N VAL A 108 -6.45 -4.69 16.91
CA VAL A 108 -7.04 -5.99 17.29
C VAL A 108 -8.14 -5.86 18.35
N ASN A 109 -7.99 -4.91 19.28
CA ASN A 109 -8.98 -4.58 20.31
C ASN A 109 -10.21 -3.80 19.79
N ASN A 110 -10.36 -3.65 18.46
CA ASN A 110 -11.38 -2.84 17.79
C ASN A 110 -11.36 -1.35 18.18
N SER A 111 -10.19 -0.81 18.52
CA SER A 111 -9.96 0.63 18.61
C SER A 111 -9.28 1.17 17.34
N GLU A 112 -9.33 2.49 17.17
CA GLU A 112 -8.70 3.18 16.05
C GLU A 112 -7.38 3.80 16.48
N TYR A 113 -6.38 3.77 15.59
CA TYR A 113 -5.17 4.58 15.73
C TYR A 113 -5.01 5.49 14.51
N TYR A 114 -5.09 6.80 14.75
CA TYR A 114 -4.83 7.79 13.72
C TYR A 114 -3.34 7.90 13.42
N LEU A 115 -2.94 7.67 12.17
CA LEU A 115 -1.53 7.70 11.77
C LEU A 115 -1.10 9.06 11.23
N SER A 116 -1.88 9.59 10.28
CA SER A 116 -1.48 10.79 9.57
C SER A 116 -2.62 11.48 8.83
N GLU A 117 -2.49 12.80 8.73
CA GLU A 117 -3.17 13.63 7.73
C GLU A 117 -2.13 14.53 7.08
N VAL A 118 -2.29 14.71 5.77
CA VAL A 118 -1.55 15.70 4.98
C VAL A 118 -2.57 16.53 4.24
N SER A 119 -2.54 17.83 4.45
CA SER A 119 -3.34 18.80 3.71
C SER A 119 -2.43 19.49 2.69
N SER A 120 -2.74 19.38 1.40
CA SER A 120 -1.95 19.92 0.28
C SER A 120 -0.57 19.26 0.09
N GLY A 121 -0.29 18.81 -1.13
CA GLY A 121 1.01 18.31 -1.55
C GLY A 121 0.99 17.86 -3.01
N THR A 122 2.10 17.33 -3.49
CA THR A 122 2.18 16.64 -4.79
C THR A 122 2.75 15.25 -4.60
N THR A 123 2.49 14.36 -5.55
CA THR A 123 3.28 13.14 -5.67
C THR A 123 4.71 13.47 -6.14
N SER A 124 5.74 12.70 -5.76
CA SER A 124 5.74 11.54 -4.86
C SER A 124 6.07 11.91 -3.41
N TRP A 125 5.49 11.21 -2.44
CA TRP A 125 5.85 11.39 -1.03
C TRP A 125 5.86 10.09 -0.24
N ALA A 126 6.57 10.09 0.88
CA ALA A 126 6.57 9.00 1.85
C ALA A 126 6.58 9.56 3.28
N ARG A 127 5.91 8.87 4.20
CA ARG A 127 5.85 9.23 5.62
C ARG A 127 6.03 7.99 6.48
N THR A 128 6.76 8.15 7.58
CA THR A 128 6.91 7.11 8.59
C THR A 128 6.26 7.57 9.88
N SER A 129 5.41 6.73 10.44
CA SER A 129 4.80 6.90 11.76
C SER A 129 5.27 5.76 12.66
N SER A 130 5.82 6.09 13.82
CA SER A 130 6.16 5.11 14.85
C SER A 130 5.02 5.01 15.86
N VAL A 131 4.68 3.79 16.26
CA VAL A 131 3.64 3.50 17.25
C VAL A 131 4.27 2.67 18.37
N GLY A 132 3.97 3.05 19.62
CA GLY A 132 4.51 2.42 20.82
C GLY A 132 3.78 1.14 21.22
N GLU A 133 4.09 0.66 22.43
CA GLU A 133 3.51 -0.55 23.03
C GLU A 133 1.97 -0.49 23.11
N GLY A 134 1.32 -1.65 23.05
CA GLY A 134 -0.12 -1.80 23.32
C GLY A 134 -1.04 -1.52 22.11
N HIS A 135 -0.45 -1.27 20.95
CA HIS A 135 -1.18 -1.10 19.69
C HIS A 135 -0.81 -2.27 18.76
N GLU A 136 -1.78 -3.11 18.41
CA GLU A 136 -1.56 -4.20 17.45
C GLU A 136 -2.42 -3.92 16.21
N PRO A 137 -1.82 -3.53 15.07
CA PRO A 137 -2.56 -3.28 13.84
C PRO A 137 -3.20 -4.55 13.30
N LYS A 138 -4.47 -4.44 12.95
CA LYS A 138 -5.27 -5.48 12.28
C LYS A 138 -5.59 -5.12 10.84
N ALA A 139 -5.92 -3.86 10.58
CA ALA A 139 -6.18 -3.39 9.22
C ALA A 139 -5.75 -1.94 9.07
N TYR A 140 -5.37 -1.57 7.85
CA TYR A 140 -5.00 -0.22 7.46
C TYR A 140 -6.02 0.34 6.50
N PHE A 141 -6.40 1.59 6.74
CA PHE A 141 -7.33 2.32 5.91
C PHE A 141 -6.70 3.63 5.50
N GLY A 142 -6.98 4.05 4.29
CA GLY A 142 -6.74 5.43 3.96
C GLY A 142 -7.46 5.92 2.74
N LYS A 143 -7.37 7.24 2.61
CA LYS A 143 -8.19 8.03 1.72
C LYS A 143 -7.36 9.17 1.17
N ILE A 144 -7.36 9.30 -0.15
CA ILE A 144 -6.66 10.32 -0.91
C ILE A 144 -7.68 11.11 -1.69
N ASN A 145 -7.78 12.40 -1.41
CA ASN A 145 -8.45 13.36 -2.28
C ASN A 145 -7.37 14.03 -3.14
N TYR A 146 -7.48 13.97 -4.46
CA TYR A 146 -6.48 14.51 -5.39
C TYR A 146 -7.12 15.17 -6.61
N ILE A 147 -6.33 15.93 -7.35
CA ILE A 147 -6.70 16.49 -8.65
C ILE A 147 -6.02 15.64 -9.72
N ASP A 148 -6.82 15.06 -10.61
CA ASP A 148 -6.34 14.20 -11.69
C ASP A 148 -5.75 15.00 -12.86
N SER A 149 -5.37 14.26 -13.92
CA SER A 149 -4.79 14.82 -15.14
C SER A 149 -5.72 15.77 -15.91
N ASN A 150 -7.03 15.65 -15.73
CA ASN A 150 -8.06 16.48 -16.36
C ASN A 150 -8.43 17.70 -15.50
N GLY A 151 -7.83 17.85 -14.31
CA GLY A 151 -8.16 18.90 -13.37
C GLY A 151 -9.37 18.59 -12.50
N GLU A 152 -9.88 17.36 -12.53
CA GLU A 152 -11.05 16.95 -11.75
C GLU A 152 -10.65 16.41 -10.39
N ARG A 153 -11.53 16.63 -9.39
CA ARG A 153 -11.30 16.10 -8.05
C ARG A 153 -11.71 14.65 -7.98
N GLN A 154 -10.76 13.81 -7.61
CA GLN A 154 -10.95 12.39 -7.41
C GLN A 154 -10.77 12.01 -5.94
N ILE A 155 -11.45 10.94 -5.55
CA ILE A 155 -11.29 10.30 -4.22
C ILE A 155 -10.89 8.87 -4.46
N LYS A 156 -9.76 8.46 -3.85
CA LYS A 156 -9.33 7.09 -3.82
C LYS A 156 -9.25 6.60 -2.38
N THR A 157 -9.79 5.42 -2.13
CA THR A 157 -9.70 4.73 -0.84
C THR A 157 -8.86 3.47 -1.00
N PHE A 158 -8.35 2.94 0.11
CA PHE A 158 -7.69 1.64 0.15
C PHE A 158 -7.88 1.03 1.53
N LYS A 159 -7.95 -0.30 1.56
CA LYS A 159 -8.03 -1.12 2.75
C LYS A 159 -7.09 -2.30 2.60
N GLU A 160 -6.31 -2.57 3.63
CA GLU A 160 -5.47 -3.77 3.71
C GLU A 160 -5.61 -4.44 5.07
N GLU A 161 -5.80 -5.76 5.08
CA GLU A 161 -5.73 -6.56 6.30
C GLU A 161 -4.26 -6.84 6.62
N ILE A 162 -3.90 -6.71 7.89
CA ILE A 162 -2.52 -6.72 8.36
C ILE A 162 -2.29 -7.87 9.35
N PHE A 163 -1.27 -8.68 9.07
CA PHE A 163 -0.83 -9.81 9.90
C PHE A 163 -1.95 -10.80 10.26
N ASP A 164 -2.76 -11.17 9.26
CA ASP A 164 -3.72 -12.25 9.37
C ASP A 164 -3.00 -13.56 9.69
N LYS A 165 -3.14 -14.02 10.93
CA LYS A 165 -2.39 -15.17 11.45
C LYS A 165 -2.56 -16.39 10.52
N PRO A 166 -1.47 -17.13 10.24
CA PRO A 166 -1.54 -18.37 9.47
C PRO A 166 -2.54 -19.33 10.08
N LYS A 167 -3.44 -19.88 9.26
CA LYS A 167 -4.38 -20.92 9.72
C LYS A 167 -3.65 -22.20 10.13
N ASN A 168 -2.58 -22.55 9.42
CA ASN A 168 -1.80 -23.76 9.67
C ASN A 168 -0.37 -23.65 9.10
N LEU A 169 0.64 -23.70 9.98
CA LEU A 169 2.06 -23.67 9.57
C LEU A 169 2.52 -24.90 8.77
N LYS A 170 1.72 -25.97 8.72
CA LYS A 170 2.04 -27.15 7.89
C LYS A 170 1.97 -26.84 6.38
N ASP A 171 1.19 -25.83 6.00
CA ASP A 171 1.01 -25.44 4.59
C ASP A 171 2.18 -24.59 4.09
N TYR A 172 3.09 -24.20 4.99
CA TYR A 172 4.28 -23.42 4.69
C TYR A 172 5.45 -24.35 4.41
N THR A 173 6.21 -24.05 3.35
CA THR A 173 7.33 -24.87 2.85
C THR A 173 8.58 -24.01 2.70
N ASN A 174 9.71 -24.60 2.32
CA ASN A 174 10.90 -23.84 1.93
C ASN A 174 10.82 -23.30 0.48
N GLY A 175 9.72 -23.58 -0.24
CA GLY A 175 9.47 -23.03 -1.57
C GLY A 175 9.25 -21.52 -1.48
N ASN A 176 10.10 -20.76 -2.17
CA ASN A 176 10.16 -19.31 -2.06
C ASN A 176 9.91 -18.59 -3.38
N PHE A 177 9.42 -19.29 -4.40
CA PHE A 177 9.14 -18.68 -5.70
C PHE A 177 7.90 -19.29 -6.35
N PHE A 178 7.30 -18.55 -7.28
CA PHE A 178 6.35 -19.07 -8.26
C PHE A 178 6.67 -18.49 -9.64
N THR A 179 6.05 -19.05 -10.67
CA THR A 179 6.18 -18.58 -12.04
C THR A 179 4.80 -18.47 -12.69
N PHE A 180 4.56 -17.35 -13.37
CA PHE A 180 3.34 -17.06 -14.13
C PHE A 180 3.71 -16.29 -15.39
N ASP A 181 3.26 -16.75 -16.57
CA ASP A 181 3.52 -16.10 -17.87
C ASP A 181 4.96 -15.59 -18.04
N ASP A 182 5.94 -16.48 -17.80
CA ASP A 182 7.39 -16.23 -17.84
C ASP A 182 7.94 -15.23 -16.81
N VAL A 183 7.11 -14.76 -15.89
CA VAL A 183 7.50 -13.94 -14.75
C VAL A 183 7.80 -14.84 -13.55
N GLN A 184 9.02 -14.75 -13.02
CA GLN A 184 9.36 -15.39 -11.76
C GLN A 184 9.29 -14.37 -10.62
N PHE A 185 8.49 -14.70 -9.61
CA PHE A 185 8.51 -14.02 -8.32
C PHE A 185 9.28 -14.85 -7.33
N ARG A 186 10.20 -14.21 -6.61
CA ARG A 186 10.99 -14.89 -5.58
C ARG A 186 11.05 -14.06 -4.32
N PHE A 187 10.69 -14.69 -3.22
CA PHE A 187 10.92 -14.20 -1.87
C PHE A 187 12.30 -14.67 -1.38
N PHE A 188 13.09 -13.75 -0.87
CA PHE A 188 14.37 -14.04 -0.25
C PHE A 188 14.30 -13.62 1.21
N THR A 189 14.80 -14.49 2.06
CA THR A 189 15.10 -14.14 3.45
C THR A 189 16.48 -14.67 3.78
N VAL A 190 17.24 -13.86 4.50
CA VAL A 190 18.58 -14.18 4.96
C VAL A 190 18.66 -13.77 6.41
N ALA A 191 19.16 -14.65 7.26
CA ALA A 191 19.44 -14.36 8.65
C ALA A 191 20.94 -14.51 8.89
N SER A 192 21.61 -13.42 9.28
CA SER A 192 22.99 -13.45 9.73
C SER A 192 23.05 -13.29 11.24
N LYS A 193 23.88 -14.10 11.89
CA LYS A 193 24.16 -13.93 13.31
C LYS A 193 24.95 -12.63 13.55
N ASP A 194 24.48 -11.80 14.49
CA ASP A 194 25.12 -10.56 14.94
C ASP A 194 25.23 -10.59 16.48
N GLY A 195 26.35 -11.11 16.97
CA GLY A 195 26.50 -11.47 18.38
C GLY A 195 25.60 -12.66 18.75
N ASP A 196 24.75 -12.48 19.76
CA ASP A 196 23.74 -13.48 20.14
C ASP A 196 22.45 -13.35 19.31
N ASP A 197 22.26 -12.22 18.63
CA ASP A 197 21.03 -11.90 17.90
C ASP A 197 21.14 -12.26 16.42
N TYR A 198 20.04 -12.09 15.70
CA TYR A 198 19.98 -12.23 14.25
C TYR A 198 19.67 -10.89 13.58
N LEU A 199 20.37 -10.58 12.50
CA LEU A 199 19.94 -9.57 11.54
C LEU A 199 19.25 -10.28 10.38
N VAL A 200 17.94 -10.05 10.24
CA VAL A 200 17.11 -10.70 9.22
C VAL A 200 16.79 -9.72 8.11
N THR A 201 17.20 -10.07 6.90
CA THR A 201 16.94 -9.28 5.68
C THR A 201 15.97 -10.00 4.77
N MET A 202 14.91 -9.31 4.37
CA MET A 202 13.88 -9.82 3.49
C MET A 202 13.87 -9.03 2.17
N ARG A 203 13.69 -9.71 1.04
CA ARG A 203 13.63 -9.10 -0.30
C ARG A 203 12.64 -9.85 -1.18
N ILE A 204 11.94 -9.11 -2.03
CA ILE A 204 11.10 -9.66 -3.08
C ILE A 204 11.73 -9.28 -4.41
N SER A 205 12.00 -10.26 -5.25
CA SER A 205 12.53 -10.06 -6.59
C SER A 205 11.52 -10.52 -7.62
N THR A 206 11.47 -9.80 -8.74
CA THR A 206 10.66 -10.17 -9.88
C THR A 206 11.41 -9.94 -11.17
N THR A 207 11.16 -10.79 -12.17
CA THR A 207 11.71 -10.63 -13.52
C THR A 207 10.84 -9.71 -14.40
N THR A 208 9.71 -9.21 -13.89
CA THR A 208 8.80 -8.35 -14.65
C THR A 208 8.93 -6.88 -14.33
N VAL A 209 8.60 -6.05 -15.32
CA VAL A 209 8.29 -4.63 -15.16
C VAL A 209 6.78 -4.37 -15.10
N LYS A 210 5.95 -5.41 -15.25
CA LYS A 210 4.50 -5.32 -15.09
C LYS A 210 4.16 -4.89 -13.66
N HIS A 211 3.08 -4.14 -13.54
CA HIS A 211 2.55 -3.74 -12.24
C HIS A 211 1.88 -4.92 -11.55
N PHE A 212 2.00 -4.97 -10.24
CA PHE A 212 1.31 -5.94 -9.39
C PHE A 212 0.97 -5.30 -8.05
N HIS A 213 -0.07 -5.83 -7.43
CA HIS A 213 -0.34 -5.61 -6.01
C HIS A 213 0.34 -6.72 -5.20
N ILE A 214 0.91 -6.38 -4.05
CA ILE A 214 1.54 -7.35 -3.16
C ILE A 214 0.96 -7.26 -1.76
N ASP A 215 0.64 -8.41 -1.16
CA ASP A 215 0.34 -8.57 0.26
C ASP A 215 1.33 -9.55 0.87
N MET A 216 2.42 -9.03 1.42
CA MET A 216 3.42 -9.83 2.13
C MET A 216 3.27 -9.64 3.63
N GLN A 217 3.22 -10.74 4.37
CA GLN A 217 3.10 -10.74 5.83
C GLN A 217 4.05 -11.79 6.38
N SER A 218 4.89 -11.41 7.35
CA SER A 218 5.83 -12.33 7.99
C SER A 218 5.73 -12.37 9.50
N TRP A 219 6.09 -13.52 10.05
CA TRP A 219 6.08 -13.78 11.48
C TRP A 219 7.37 -14.46 11.91
N LEU A 220 7.90 -14.07 13.07
CA LEU A 220 8.92 -14.85 13.77
C LEU A 220 8.26 -16.09 14.36
N ILE A 221 8.91 -17.24 14.19
CA ILE A 221 8.48 -18.52 14.77
C ILE A 221 9.17 -18.67 16.11
N THR A 222 8.39 -18.67 17.21
CA THR A 222 8.87 -19.04 18.55
C THR A 222 8.24 -20.37 18.97
N ASP A 223 8.66 -20.90 20.13
CA ASP A 223 8.06 -22.12 20.68
C ASP A 223 6.59 -21.92 21.08
N ASP A 224 6.22 -20.70 21.49
CA ASP A 224 4.92 -20.38 22.06
C ASP A 224 3.95 -19.78 21.04
N GLU A 225 4.43 -18.99 20.08
CA GLU A 225 3.57 -18.26 19.16
C GLU A 225 4.24 -17.78 17.86
N LEU A 226 3.43 -17.14 17.02
CA LEU A 226 3.87 -16.43 15.82
C LEU A 226 3.81 -14.93 16.08
N LEU A 227 4.99 -14.30 16.12
CA LEU A 227 5.11 -12.87 16.38
C LEU A 227 5.16 -12.09 15.07
N PRO A 228 4.26 -11.13 14.82
CA PRO A 228 4.32 -10.27 13.64
C PRO A 228 5.71 -9.65 13.46
N PHE A 229 6.23 -9.65 12.24
CA PHE A 229 7.58 -9.14 11.96
C PHE A 229 7.55 -8.02 10.92
N VAL A 230 7.37 -8.36 9.64
CA VAL A 230 7.34 -7.37 8.57
C VAL A 230 6.15 -7.62 7.64
N GLY A 231 5.44 -6.55 7.32
CA GLY A 231 4.26 -6.55 6.47
C GLY A 231 4.41 -5.52 5.37
N VAL A 232 3.92 -5.84 4.19
CA VAL A 232 4.03 -5.02 2.98
C VAL A 232 2.77 -5.17 2.20
N TYR A 233 2.23 -4.03 1.77
CA TYR A 233 0.99 -4.01 1.05
C TYR A 233 1.03 -2.95 -0.07
N GLY A 234 0.24 -3.16 -1.11
CA GLY A 234 0.02 -2.19 -2.17
C GLY A 234 0.80 -2.44 -3.46
N HIS A 235 0.84 -1.41 -4.31
CA HIS A 235 1.27 -1.54 -5.70
C HIS A 235 2.76 -1.28 -5.92
N ASN A 236 3.39 -2.07 -6.78
CA ASN A 236 4.80 -1.93 -7.15
C ASN A 236 5.09 -2.28 -8.62
N ASN A 237 6.30 -2.01 -9.09
CA ASN A 237 6.77 -2.27 -10.46
C ASN A 237 8.24 -2.72 -10.57
N GLY A 238 8.79 -3.39 -9.55
CA GLY A 238 10.14 -3.93 -9.64
C GLY A 238 10.63 -4.68 -8.40
N THR A 239 11.94 -4.94 -8.37
CA THR A 239 12.62 -5.61 -7.25
C THR A 239 12.67 -4.72 -6.02
N TRP A 240 12.41 -5.33 -4.86
CA TRP A 240 12.12 -4.58 -3.66
C TRP A 240 12.78 -5.16 -2.42
N SER A 241 13.66 -4.37 -1.81
CA SER A 241 14.16 -4.65 -0.46
C SER A 241 13.05 -4.35 0.52
N VAL A 242 12.61 -5.38 1.24
CA VAL A 242 11.49 -5.29 2.16
C VAL A 242 11.98 -4.65 3.45
N ALA A 243 12.85 -5.31 4.19
CA ALA A 243 13.39 -4.80 5.45
C ALA A 243 14.71 -5.50 5.81
N SER A 244 15.48 -4.87 6.70
CA SER A 244 16.60 -5.48 7.41
C SER A 244 16.45 -5.11 8.88
N GLU A 245 16.07 -6.07 9.70
CA GLU A 245 15.68 -5.81 11.09
C GLU A 245 16.29 -6.85 12.04
N ARG A 246 16.59 -6.37 13.25
CA ARG A 246 17.20 -7.17 14.31
C ARG A 246 16.14 -8.01 15.02
N VAL A 247 16.43 -9.30 15.15
CA VAL A 247 15.68 -10.26 15.95
C VAL A 247 16.52 -10.57 17.19
N ILE A 248 16.07 -10.07 18.33
CA ILE A 248 16.75 -10.28 19.62
C ILE A 248 16.61 -11.75 20.05
N SER A 249 17.72 -12.33 20.52
CA SER A 249 17.82 -13.72 20.99
C SER A 249 16.85 -14.05 22.12
N ASN A 250 16.55 -13.07 22.99
CA ASN A 250 15.62 -13.22 24.10
C ASN A 250 14.18 -13.61 23.67
N LEU A 251 13.82 -13.45 22.40
CA LEU A 251 12.52 -13.88 21.88
C LEU A 251 12.40 -15.40 21.74
N GLY A 252 13.51 -16.14 21.73
CA GLY A 252 13.49 -17.57 21.42
C GLY A 252 13.00 -17.86 19.99
N ALA A 253 13.18 -16.90 19.07
CA ALA A 253 12.77 -17.08 17.68
C ALA A 253 13.72 -18.06 16.97
N SER A 254 13.17 -19.15 16.45
CA SER A 254 13.91 -20.20 15.74
C SER A 254 13.91 -20.02 14.22
N GLY A 255 12.98 -19.23 13.69
CA GLY A 255 12.84 -19.03 12.25
C GLY A 255 11.83 -17.95 11.87
N ILE A 256 11.46 -17.96 10.59
CA ILE A 256 10.51 -17.04 10.00
C ILE A 256 9.49 -17.79 9.15
N ALA A 257 8.23 -17.37 9.22
CA ALA A 257 7.17 -17.72 8.31
C ALA A 257 6.76 -16.48 7.50
N CYS A 258 6.40 -16.64 6.23
CA CYS A 258 6.01 -15.57 5.34
C CYS A 258 4.86 -16.06 4.45
N LYS A 259 3.75 -15.30 4.45
CA LYS A 259 2.70 -15.39 3.46
C LYS A 259 2.93 -14.25 2.48
N LEU A 260 3.04 -14.57 1.20
CA LEU A 260 3.15 -13.57 0.14
C LEU A 260 2.05 -13.84 -0.89
N ILE A 261 1.17 -12.87 -1.08
CA ILE A 261 0.17 -12.87 -2.15
C ILE A 261 0.57 -11.82 -3.17
N CYS A 262 0.53 -12.17 -4.45
CA CYS A 262 0.71 -11.24 -5.55
C CYS A 262 -0.54 -11.27 -6.42
N TYR A 263 -1.02 -10.10 -6.83
CA TYR A 263 -2.12 -9.98 -7.77
C TYR A 263 -1.65 -9.42 -9.11
N PHE A 264 -1.96 -10.16 -10.17
CA PHE A 264 -1.73 -9.80 -11.57
C PHE A 264 -3.04 -9.83 -12.32
N ASP A 265 -3.51 -8.69 -12.82
CA ASP A 265 -4.76 -8.62 -13.59
C ASP A 265 -5.91 -9.38 -12.88
N ASP A 266 -6.02 -9.16 -11.56
CA ASP A 266 -6.98 -9.79 -10.64
C ASP A 266 -6.84 -11.31 -10.44
N GLN A 267 -5.74 -11.91 -10.91
CA GLN A 267 -5.34 -13.28 -10.57
C GLN A 267 -4.42 -13.29 -9.36
N GLU A 268 -4.73 -14.16 -8.41
CA GLU A 268 -4.02 -14.32 -7.14
C GLU A 268 -2.98 -15.43 -7.23
N TYR A 269 -1.76 -15.12 -6.78
CA TYR A 269 -0.65 -16.06 -6.66
C TYR A 269 -0.09 -16.01 -5.25
N GLU A 270 0.03 -17.16 -4.59
CA GLU A 270 0.46 -17.22 -3.19
C GLU A 270 1.75 -18.03 -3.00
N ILE A 271 2.59 -17.56 -2.08
CA ILE A 271 3.73 -18.29 -1.51
C ILE A 271 3.52 -18.40 -0.01
N HIS A 272 3.59 -19.64 0.50
CA HIS A 272 3.67 -19.92 1.93
C HIS A 272 5.08 -20.44 2.26
N TYR A 273 5.93 -19.54 2.72
CA TYR A 273 7.34 -19.79 2.97
C TYR A 273 7.64 -19.91 4.47
N LYS A 274 8.42 -20.90 4.88
CA LYS A 274 9.03 -20.97 6.20
C LYS A 274 10.44 -21.50 6.12
N ALA A 275 11.28 -21.05 7.05
CA ALA A 275 12.61 -21.62 7.26
C ALA A 275 13.17 -21.21 8.63
N ASN A 276 14.10 -22.01 9.14
CA ASN A 276 14.78 -21.76 10.41
C ASN A 276 15.99 -20.86 10.18
N PHE A 277 16.37 -20.08 11.18
CA PHE A 277 17.55 -19.22 11.09
C PHE A 277 18.85 -20.01 10.96
N SER A 278 18.95 -21.17 11.61
CA SER A 278 20.10 -22.09 11.47
C SER A 278 20.36 -22.51 10.03
N ASP A 279 19.30 -22.64 9.23
CA ASP A 279 19.38 -23.11 7.85
C ASP A 279 19.72 -21.96 6.88
N MET A 280 19.68 -20.70 7.36
CA MET A 280 19.92 -19.49 6.56
C MET A 280 21.33 -18.91 6.71
N GLU A 281 22.06 -19.27 7.77
CA GLU A 281 23.41 -18.74 8.02
C GLU A 281 24.38 -19.05 6.85
N GLU A 282 24.19 -20.17 6.14
CA GLU A 282 25.03 -20.59 5.00
C GLU A 282 24.69 -19.90 3.66
N LEU A 283 23.55 -19.20 3.54
CA LEU A 283 23.12 -18.63 2.25
C LEU A 283 23.85 -17.34 1.87
N LEU A 284 24.47 -16.63 2.82
CA LEU A 284 25.19 -15.37 2.57
C LEU A 284 26.43 -15.50 1.69
N ALA A 285 27.05 -16.68 1.65
CA ALA A 285 28.23 -16.91 0.82
C ALA A 285 27.90 -17.07 -0.67
N ASN A 286 26.63 -17.34 -1.01
CA ASN A 286 26.17 -17.68 -2.36
C ASN A 286 25.05 -16.78 -2.89
N VAL A 287 24.62 -15.77 -2.14
CA VAL A 287 23.92 -14.64 -2.76
C VAL A 287 25.00 -13.87 -3.51
N GLU A 288 25.35 -14.34 -4.71
CA GLU A 288 25.86 -13.43 -5.74
C GLU A 288 24.98 -12.20 -5.65
N GLU A 289 25.59 -11.01 -5.54
CA GLU A 289 24.89 -9.79 -5.88
C GLU A 289 24.23 -10.07 -7.24
N ILE A 290 22.94 -10.40 -7.23
CA ILE A 290 22.14 -10.35 -8.43
C ILE A 290 22.21 -8.87 -8.75
N GLU A 291 23.16 -8.51 -9.62
CA GLU A 291 23.32 -7.18 -10.15
C GLU A 291 21.89 -6.76 -10.47
N ALA A 292 21.41 -5.70 -9.79
CA ALA A 292 20.14 -5.11 -10.16
C ALA A 292 20.19 -4.99 -11.68
N PRO A 293 19.21 -5.55 -12.42
CA PRO A 293 19.28 -5.60 -13.88
C PRO A 293 19.72 -4.22 -14.31
N THR A 294 20.90 -4.15 -14.93
CA THR A 294 21.48 -2.88 -15.31
C THR A 294 20.42 -2.23 -16.16
N CYS A 295 19.80 -1.19 -15.58
CA CYS A 295 18.93 -0.33 -16.34
C CYS A 295 19.89 0.21 -17.39
N ASN A 296 19.79 -0.33 -18.60
CA ASN A 296 20.33 0.31 -19.77
C ASN A 296 19.60 1.64 -19.80
N VAL A 297 20.15 2.63 -19.10
CA VAL A 297 19.79 4.02 -19.27
C VAL A 297 20.11 4.24 -20.72
N PHE A 298 19.08 4.14 -21.56
CA PHE A 298 19.09 4.62 -22.91
C PHE A 298 19.38 6.11 -22.78
N THR A 299 20.67 6.44 -22.72
CA THR A 299 21.13 7.81 -22.76
C THR A 299 20.54 8.36 -24.05
N ALA A 300 19.72 9.41 -23.91
CA ALA A 300 18.86 10.02 -24.91
C ALA A 300 19.58 10.52 -26.19
N LYS A 301 20.84 10.11 -26.42
CA LYS A 301 21.62 10.36 -27.63
C LYS A 301 21.01 9.67 -28.87
N ALA A 302 20.38 8.50 -28.71
CA ALA A 302 19.71 7.82 -29.83
C ALA A 302 18.38 8.50 -30.19
N ILE A 303 17.56 8.85 -29.19
CA ILE A 303 16.27 9.52 -29.37
C ILE A 303 16.47 10.94 -29.92
N ASN A 304 17.45 11.70 -29.43
CA ASN A 304 17.77 13.02 -29.98
C ASN A 304 18.23 12.97 -31.45
N LYS A 305 18.93 11.90 -31.88
CA LYS A 305 19.29 11.72 -33.29
C LYS A 305 18.07 11.40 -34.15
N VAL A 306 17.17 10.54 -33.68
CA VAL A 306 15.94 10.20 -34.41
C VAL A 306 15.05 11.44 -34.55
N ILE A 307 14.81 12.17 -33.45
CA ILE A 307 14.02 13.41 -33.46
C ILE A 307 14.62 14.44 -34.41
N ALA A 308 15.94 14.65 -34.37
CA ALA A 308 16.63 15.57 -35.27
C ALA A 308 16.51 15.16 -36.75
N ILE A 309 16.64 13.87 -37.06
CA ILE A 309 16.48 13.35 -38.44
C ILE A 309 15.04 13.54 -38.92
N SER A 310 14.04 13.24 -38.09
CA SER A 310 12.63 13.43 -38.45
C SER A 310 12.26 14.91 -38.62
N ALA A 311 12.81 15.81 -37.81
CA ALA A 311 12.59 17.25 -37.96
C ALA A 311 13.18 17.79 -39.28
N VAL A 312 14.39 17.33 -39.65
CA VAL A 312 15.01 17.69 -40.94
C VAL A 312 14.21 17.13 -42.11
N ALA A 313 13.77 15.88 -42.05
CA ALA A 313 12.95 15.26 -43.09
C ALA A 313 11.61 16.00 -43.28
N LEU A 314 10.93 16.35 -42.19
CA LEU A 314 9.68 17.11 -42.23
C LEU A 314 9.89 18.50 -42.84
N THR A 315 11.00 19.17 -42.50
CA THR A 315 11.35 20.48 -43.04
C THR A 315 11.59 20.42 -44.55
N ILE A 316 12.31 19.39 -45.03
CA ILE A 316 12.55 19.17 -46.47
C ILE A 316 11.25 18.92 -47.21
N VAL A 317 10.33 18.12 -46.64
CA VAL A 317 9.01 17.86 -47.23
C VAL A 317 8.20 19.15 -47.30
N CYS A 318 8.14 19.93 -46.22
CA CYS A 318 7.42 21.21 -46.19
C CYS A 318 7.97 22.21 -47.22
N ILE A 319 9.29 22.36 -47.33
CA ILE A 319 9.93 23.23 -48.33
C ILE A 319 9.57 22.76 -49.74
N SER A 320 9.62 21.45 -49.98
CA SER A 320 9.31 20.85 -51.28
C SER A 320 7.84 21.09 -51.68
N VAL A 321 6.90 20.95 -50.74
CA VAL A 321 5.48 21.26 -50.96
C VAL A 321 5.28 22.74 -51.26
N VAL A 322 5.94 23.64 -50.52
CA VAL A 322 5.85 25.09 -50.77
C VAL A 322 6.40 25.47 -52.14
N VAL A 323 7.53 24.89 -52.56
CA VAL A 323 8.12 25.13 -53.88
C VAL A 323 7.21 24.63 -55.00
N VAL A 324 6.64 23.42 -54.85
CA VAL A 324 5.70 22.86 -55.84
C VAL A 324 4.43 23.70 -55.93
N LEU A 325 3.84 24.10 -54.80
CA LEU A 325 2.66 24.97 -54.78
C LEU A 325 2.97 26.35 -55.37
N GLY A 326 4.14 26.91 -55.09
CA GLY A 326 4.63 28.15 -55.69
C GLY A 326 4.78 28.04 -57.21
N ALA A 327 5.38 26.95 -57.71
CA ALA A 327 5.54 26.69 -59.14
C ALA A 327 4.19 26.49 -59.85
N ILE A 328 3.23 25.80 -59.21
CA ILE A 328 1.87 25.63 -59.73
C ILE A 328 1.16 26.99 -59.84
N ARG A 329 1.28 27.85 -58.81
CA ARG A 329 0.70 29.20 -58.81
C ARG A 329 1.33 30.09 -59.89
N ALA A 330 2.65 30.08 -60.01
CA ALA A 330 3.36 30.83 -61.06
C ALA A 330 2.97 30.37 -62.47
N LYS A 331 2.77 29.05 -62.67
CA LYS A 331 2.32 28.50 -63.95
C LYS A 331 0.87 28.89 -64.27
N ARG A 332 -0.01 28.98 -63.27
CA ARG A 332 -1.39 29.50 -63.43
C ARG A 332 -1.41 30.98 -63.76
N ALA A 333 -0.66 31.82 -63.03
CA ALA A 333 -0.58 33.25 -63.28
C ALA A 333 -0.04 33.56 -64.69
N LYS A 334 0.96 32.80 -65.17
CA LYS A 334 1.50 32.95 -66.54
C LYS A 334 0.51 32.51 -67.64
N LYS A 335 -0.43 31.61 -67.31
CA LYS A 335 -1.50 31.21 -68.23
C LYS A 335 -2.57 32.29 -68.33
N GLU A 336 -2.99 32.86 -67.19
CA GLU A 336 -3.96 33.97 -67.14
C GLU A 336 -3.43 35.24 -67.84
N GLN A 337 -2.12 35.47 -67.82
CA GLN A 337 -1.50 36.61 -68.51
C GLN A 337 -1.38 36.43 -70.04
N ASN A 338 -1.49 35.20 -70.55
CA ASN A 338 -1.50 34.89 -71.99
C ASN A 338 -2.93 34.79 -72.56
N ASP A 339 -3.94 34.70 -71.69
CA ASP A 339 -5.37 34.64 -72.06
C ASP A 339 -6.05 36.02 -72.02
N ILE A 340 -5.26 37.11 -71.88
CA ILE A 340 -5.62 38.53 -72.06
C ILE A 340 -4.82 39.05 -73.26
#